data_AF-A0A916DPN9-F1
#
_entry.id   AF-A0A916DPN9-F1
#
_cell.length_a   1.000
_cell.length_b   1.000
_cell.length_c   1.000
_cell.angle_alpha   90.00
_cell.angle_beta   90.00
_cell.angle_gamma   90.00
#
_symmetry.space_group_name_H-M   'P 1'
#
loop_
_entity.id
_entity.type
_entity.pdbx_description
1 polymer ?
#
loop_
_entity_poly.entity_id
_entity_poly.type
_entity_poly.pdbx_seq_one_letter_code
_entity_poly.pdbx_strand_id
1 'polypeptide(L)'
;MGFDNKDSRFESVYSQKVKAGKRRTYFFDVRKTKGADYYVTITESTRRFEDDSYSRHKIFLYKEDFNRFVESLVDVVDHIKNDLLPDYDYDEFTRRHEEREKEYNENYNNNTENMDSSANDDGDVGEW
;
A
#
# COMPACT_ATOMS: atom_id res chain seq x y z
N MET A 1 9.18 22.86 9.44
CA MET A 1 7.87 23.31 8.93
C MET A 1 6.91 22.14 9.07
N GLY A 2 5.89 22.30 9.90
CA GLY A 2 4.97 21.22 10.27
C GLY A 2 4.17 20.72 9.07
N PHE A 3 4.04 19.40 8.96
CA PHE A 3 3.09 18.77 8.06
C PHE A 3 1.70 19.15 8.57
N ASP A 4 1.05 20.09 7.88
CA ASP A 4 -0.30 20.51 8.20
C ASP A 4 -1.23 19.30 8.21
N ASN A 5 -1.74 19.01 9.41
CA ASN A 5 -2.75 18.03 9.78
C ASN A 5 -4.12 18.37 9.16
N LYS A 6 -4.18 18.54 7.82
CA LYS A 6 -5.41 18.83 7.08
C LYS A 6 -6.13 17.56 6.61
N ASP A 7 -5.50 16.39 6.77
CA ASP A 7 -6.03 15.08 6.37
C ASP A 7 -6.99 14.45 7.39
N SER A 8 -7.02 14.89 8.65
CA SER A 8 -7.90 14.31 9.69
C SER A 8 -9.40 14.41 9.35
N ARG A 9 -9.83 15.39 8.53
CA ARG A 9 -11.24 15.51 8.12
C ARG A 9 -11.66 14.61 6.96
N PHE A 10 -10.72 13.94 6.31
CA PHE A 10 -10.98 13.03 5.18
C PHE A 10 -10.29 11.68 5.38
N GLU A 11 -10.10 11.29 6.63
CA GLU A 11 -9.58 9.98 6.99
C GLU A 11 -10.45 8.89 6.34
N SER A 12 -9.79 7.96 5.66
CA SER A 12 -10.47 6.83 5.05
C SER A 12 -11.11 5.99 6.16
N VAL A 13 -12.37 5.61 5.99
CA VAL A 13 -13.04 4.71 6.95
C VAL A 13 -12.51 3.28 6.84
N TYR A 14 -11.92 2.95 5.69
CA TYR A 14 -11.19 1.72 5.42
C TYR A 14 -10.15 2.01 4.33
N SER A 15 -8.96 1.42 4.44
CA SER A 15 -7.92 1.55 3.42
C SER A 15 -7.22 0.22 3.22
N GLN A 16 -7.02 -0.17 1.96
CA GLN A 16 -6.18 -1.29 1.58
C GLN A 16 -5.02 -0.79 0.72
N LYS A 17 -3.80 -1.20 1.07
CA LYS A 17 -2.57 -0.85 0.35
C LYS A 17 -2.01 -2.07 -0.34
N VAL A 18 -1.68 -1.94 -1.62
CA VAL A 18 -1.03 -3.00 -2.41
C VAL A 18 0.26 -2.46 -2.99
N LYS A 19 1.41 -2.97 -2.52
CA LYS A 19 2.71 -2.68 -3.14
C LYS A 19 2.82 -3.43 -4.46
N ALA A 20 3.30 -2.77 -5.51
CA ALA A 20 3.52 -3.37 -6.82
C ALA A 20 4.95 -3.06 -7.28
N GLY A 21 5.84 -4.06 -7.19
CA GLY A 21 7.27 -3.84 -7.36
C GLY A 21 7.88 -2.85 -6.36
N LYS A 22 8.99 -2.21 -6.75
CA LYS A 22 9.75 -1.29 -5.89
C LYS A 22 9.25 0.15 -5.90
N ARG A 23 8.52 0.55 -6.95
CA ARG A 23 8.26 1.96 -7.26
C ARG A 23 6.78 2.31 -7.32
N ARG A 24 5.88 1.34 -7.34
CA ARG A 24 4.46 1.57 -7.46
C ARG A 24 3.73 1.06 -6.22
N THR A 25 2.70 1.78 -5.81
CA THR A 25 1.81 1.37 -4.73
C THR A 25 0.39 1.80 -5.08
N TYR A 26 -0.55 0.88 -4.97
CA TYR A 26 -1.97 1.15 -5.10
C TYR A 26 -2.58 1.33 -3.70
N PHE A 27 -3.49 2.30 -3.58
CA PHE A 27 -4.27 2.56 -2.38
C PHE A 27 -5.75 2.50 -2.76
N PHE A 28 -6.51 1.70 -2.03
CA PHE A 28 -7.96 1.55 -2.18
C PHE A 28 -8.61 2.07 -0.89
N ASP A 29 -9.02 3.34 -0.91
CA ASP A 29 -9.62 3.99 0.25
C ASP A 29 -11.15 4.02 0.11
N VAL A 30 -11.87 3.61 1.16
CA VAL A 30 -13.28 3.94 1.33
C VAL A 30 -13.37 5.26 2.08
N ARG A 31 -14.11 6.22 1.52
CA ARG A 31 -14.27 7.56 2.08
C ARG A 31 -15.74 7.90 2.21
N LYS A 32 -16.07 8.73 3.20
CA LYS A 32 -17.44 9.22 3.45
C LYS A 32 -17.64 10.61 2.84
N THR A 33 -18.76 10.84 2.18
CA THR A 33 -19.16 12.17 1.69
C THR A 33 -19.78 12.98 2.83
N LYS A 34 -19.97 14.29 2.60
CA LYS A 34 -20.72 15.15 3.54
C LYS A 34 -22.18 14.69 3.72
N GLY A 35 -22.77 14.04 2.70
CA GLY A 35 -24.13 13.50 2.73
C GLY A 35 -24.24 12.13 3.43
N ALA A 36 -23.18 11.69 4.12
CA ALA A 36 -23.09 10.38 4.78
C ALA A 36 -23.12 9.15 3.86
N ASP A 37 -22.87 9.34 2.56
CA ASP A 37 -22.64 8.25 1.59
C ASP A 37 -21.17 7.82 1.56
N TYR A 38 -20.89 6.67 0.94
CA TYR A 38 -19.54 6.14 0.76
C TYR A 38 -19.14 6.08 -0.72
N TYR A 39 -17.86 6.31 -0.98
CA TYR A 39 -17.24 6.16 -2.30
C TYR A 39 -15.83 5.60 -2.16
N VAL A 40 -15.31 5.00 -3.24
CA VAL A 40 -13.96 4.45 -3.29
C VAL A 40 -13.04 5.44 -3.98
N THR A 41 -11.84 5.62 -3.43
CA THR A 41 -10.74 6.30 -4.11
C THR A 41 -9.64 5.28 -4.40
N ILE A 42 -9.34 5.06 -5.67
CA ILE A 42 -8.23 4.20 -6.11
C ILE A 42 -7.08 5.12 -6.49
N THR A 43 -5.94 5.02 -5.81
CA THR A 43 -4.76 5.83 -6.09
C THR A 43 -3.59 4.95 -6.49
N GLU A 44 -3.04 5.18 -7.69
CA GLU A 44 -1.70 4.71 -8.04
C GLU A 44 -0.69 5.77 -7.63
N SER A 45 0.26 5.43 -6.77
CA SER A 45 1.43 6.26 -6.46
C SER A 45 2.68 5.63 -7.06
N THR A 46 3.35 6.36 -7.94
CA THR A 46 4.56 5.90 -8.63
C THR A 46 5.75 6.81 -8.30
N ARG A 47 6.85 6.23 -7.81
CA ARG A 47 8.10 6.91 -7.52
C ARG A 47 8.89 7.16 -8.81
N ARG A 48 9.16 8.42 -9.12
CA ARG A 48 9.94 8.85 -10.29
C ARG A 48 11.40 8.44 -10.15
N PHE A 49 12.08 8.30 -11.29
CA PHE A 49 13.50 7.88 -11.33
C PHE A 49 14.47 9.00 -11.02
N GLU A 50 14.13 10.24 -11.38
CA GLU A 50 15.07 11.35 -11.45
C GLU A 50 15.25 12.07 -10.10
N ASP A 51 14.15 12.26 -9.36
CA ASP A 51 14.10 13.19 -8.24
C ASP A 51 13.49 12.59 -6.96
N ASP A 52 13.28 11.28 -6.95
CA ASP A 52 12.63 10.56 -5.85
C ASP A 52 11.20 11.01 -5.50
N SER A 53 10.60 11.86 -6.35
CA SER A 53 9.25 12.35 -6.17
C SER A 53 8.21 11.28 -6.49
N TYR A 54 6.97 11.50 -6.06
CA TYR A 54 5.86 10.60 -6.34
C TYR A 54 4.85 11.26 -7.28
N SER A 55 4.50 10.59 -8.37
CA SER A 55 3.30 10.89 -9.14
C SER A 55 2.11 10.12 -8.57
N ARG A 56 0.94 10.76 -8.50
CA ARG A 56 -0.30 10.12 -8.04
C ARG A 56 -1.37 10.24 -9.11
N HIS A 57 -1.90 9.10 -9.54
CA HIS A 57 -3.09 9.01 -10.39
C HIS A 57 -4.24 8.54 -9.52
N LYS A 58 -5.38 9.24 -9.58
CA LYS A 58 -6.50 9.00 -8.67
C LYS A 58 -7.80 8.83 -9.45
N ILE A 59 -8.53 7.78 -9.13
CA ILE A 59 -9.87 7.49 -9.62
C ILE A 59 -10.83 7.60 -8.45
N PHE A 60 -11.96 8.27 -8.66
CA PHE A 60 -13.08 8.30 -7.74
C PHE A 60 -14.19 7.43 -8.31
N LEU A 61 -14.65 6.46 -7.52
CA LEU A 61 -15.71 5.56 -7.91
C LEU A 61 -16.86 5.68 -6.92
N TYR A 62 -18.05 5.99 -7.42
CA TYR A 62 -19.26 6.18 -6.62
C TYR A 62 -20.18 4.95 -6.69
N LYS A 63 -21.08 4.82 -5.72
CA LYS A 63 -21.89 3.61 -5.49
C LYS A 63 -22.74 3.20 -6.69
N GLU A 64 -23.21 4.17 -7.47
CA GLU A 64 -23.99 3.97 -8.68
C GLU A 64 -23.25 3.21 -9.79
N ASP A 65 -21.92 3.25 -9.77
CA ASP A 65 -21.07 2.65 -10.81
C ASP A 65 -20.35 1.37 -10.36
N PHE A 66 -20.44 0.99 -9.08
CA PHE A 66 -19.66 -0.12 -8.51
C PHE A 66 -19.78 -1.41 -9.31
N ASN A 67 -21.01 -1.85 -9.58
CA ASN A 67 -21.22 -3.13 -10.25
C ASN A 67 -20.65 -3.11 -11.66
N ARG A 68 -20.99 -2.08 -12.45
CA ARG A 68 -20.57 -1.99 -13.86
C ARG A 68 -19.05 -1.86 -13.99
N PHE A 69 -18.42 -1.08 -13.10
CA PHE A 69 -16.97 -0.89 -13.10
C PHE A 69 -16.24 -2.18 -12.69
N VAL A 70 -16.66 -2.82 -11.60
CA VAL A 70 -16.00 -4.04 -11.09
C VAL A 70 -16.17 -5.20 -12.07
N GLU A 71 -17.37 -5.40 -12.60
CA GLU A 71 -17.64 -6.42 -13.62
C GLU A 71 -16.75 -6.23 -14.85
N SER A 72 -16.74 -5.02 -15.42
CA SER A 72 -15.90 -4.74 -16.58
C SER A 72 -14.40 -4.92 -16.29
N LEU A 73 -13.94 -4.57 -15.09
CA LEU A 73 -12.54 -4.76 -14.69
C LEU A 73 -12.19 -6.25 -14.59
N VAL A 74 -13.06 -7.06 -13.99
CA VAL A 74 -12.89 -8.51 -13.89
C VAL A 74 -12.89 -9.13 -15.29
N ASP A 75 -13.86 -8.81 -16.13
CA ASP A 75 -13.99 -9.36 -17.48
C ASP A 75 -12.73 -9.11 -18.33
N VAL A 76 -12.17 -7.90 -18.29
CA VAL A 76 -10.96 -7.56 -19.04
C VAL A 76 -9.74 -8.33 -18.50
N VAL A 77 -9.64 -8.51 -17.19
CA VAL A 77 -8.56 -9.29 -16.57
C VAL A 77 -8.70 -10.77 -16.94
N ASP A 78 -9.92 -11.31 -16.90
CA ASP A 78 -10.20 -12.71 -17.23
C ASP A 78 -9.97 -12.99 -18.71
N HIS A 79 -10.29 -12.05 -19.61
CA HIS A 79 -9.97 -12.16 -21.03
C HIS A 79 -8.44 -12.29 -21.24
N ILE A 80 -7.63 -11.52 -20.51
CA ILE A 80 -6.18 -11.65 -20.57
C ILE A 80 -5.75 -13.03 -20.07
N LYS A 81 -6.25 -13.45 -18.91
CA LYS A 81 -5.83 -14.69 -18.26
C LYS A 81 -6.25 -15.94 -19.02
N ASN A 82 -7.44 -15.97 -19.58
CA ASN A 82 -8.01 -17.19 -20.15
C ASN A 82 -7.80 -17.27 -21.67
N ASP A 83 -7.83 -16.14 -22.37
CA ASP A 83 -7.82 -16.14 -23.84
C ASP A 83 -6.47 -15.69 -24.42
N LEU A 84 -5.83 -14.68 -23.83
CA LEU A 84 -4.59 -14.12 -24.38
C LEU A 84 -3.33 -14.80 -23.85
N LEU A 85 -3.32 -15.18 -22.57
CA LEU A 85 -2.16 -15.71 -21.87
C LEU A 85 -2.53 -16.85 -20.89
N PRO A 86 -3.20 -17.93 -21.35
CA PRO A 86 -3.68 -19.04 -20.52
C PRO A 86 -2.58 -19.80 -19.77
N ASP A 87 -1.41 -19.95 -20.36
CA ASP A 87 -0.31 -20.74 -19.79
C ASP A 87 0.63 -19.90 -18.90
N TYR A 88 0.32 -18.62 -18.68
CA TYR A 88 1.18 -17.75 -17.87
C TYR A 88 0.96 -17.99 -16.36
N ASP A 89 2.05 -18.18 -15.61
CA ASP A 89 1.99 -18.31 -14.15
C ASP A 89 1.85 -16.93 -13.48
N TYR A 90 0.61 -16.47 -13.35
CA TYR A 90 0.28 -15.22 -12.66
C TYR A 90 0.61 -15.25 -11.16
N ASP A 91 0.68 -16.43 -10.56
CA ASP A 91 0.98 -16.59 -9.14
C ASP A 91 2.48 -16.41 -8.86
N GLU A 92 3.35 -16.49 -9.87
CA GLU A 92 4.79 -16.19 -9.73
C GLU A 92 5.00 -14.81 -9.10
N PHE A 93 4.27 -13.79 -9.57
CA PHE A 93 4.40 -12.44 -9.05
C PHE A 93 3.87 -12.29 -7.63
N THR A 94 2.78 -12.98 -7.30
CA THR A 94 2.21 -13.01 -5.94
C THR A 94 3.20 -13.62 -4.97
N ARG A 95 3.76 -14.79 -5.30
CA ARG A 95 4.78 -15.46 -4.46
C ARG A 95 6.02 -14.58 -4.26
N ARG A 96 6.56 -13.99 -5.33
CA ARG A 96 7.72 -13.09 -5.25
C ARG A 96 7.43 -11.84 -4.42
N HIS A 97 6.19 -11.36 -4.42
CA HIS A 97 5.76 -10.25 -3.58
C HIS A 97 5.74 -10.63 -2.10
N GLU A 98 5.13 -11.76 -1.76
CA GLU A 98 5.10 -12.29 -0.40
C GLU A 98 6.50 -12.56 0.16
N GLU A 99 7.39 -13.16 -0.64
CA GLU A 99 8.79 -13.42 -0.28
C GLU A 99 9.54 -12.13 0.07
N ARG A 100 9.41 -11.09 -0.77
CA ARG A 100 10.05 -9.79 -0.52
C ARG A 100 9.49 -9.09 0.72
N GLU A 101 8.18 -9.24 0.99
CA GLU A 101 7.57 -8.68 2.19
C GLU A 101 8.03 -9.41 3.45
N LYS A 102 8.19 -10.74 3.41
CA LYS A 102 8.79 -11.53 4.50
C LYS A 102 10.23 -11.10 4.76
N GLU A 103 11.06 -11.00 3.72
CA GLU A 103 12.46 -10.57 3.85
C GLU A 103 12.59 -9.16 4.46
N TYR A 104 11.71 -8.23 4.09
CA TYR A 104 11.69 -6.89 4.68
C TYR A 104 11.33 -6.93 6.17
N ASN A 105 10.32 -7.72 6.55
CA ASN A 105 9.89 -7.83 7.94
C ASN A 105 10.93 -8.52 8.82
N GLU A 106 11.59 -9.57 8.32
CA GLU A 106 12.69 -10.25 9.03
C GLU A 106 13.87 -9.30 9.27
N ASN A 107 14.31 -8.55 8.25
CA ASN A 107 15.38 -7.55 8.41
C ASN A 107 15.02 -6.41 9.38
N TYR A 108 13.74 -6.03 9.45
CA TYR A 108 13.28 -5.03 10.42
C TYR A 108 13.37 -5.57 11.86
N ASN A 109 12.83 -6.76 12.10
CA ASN A 109 12.85 -7.40 13.42
C ASN A 109 14.29 -7.64 13.92
N ASN A 110 15.18 -8.14 13.05
CA ASN A 110 16.59 -8.36 13.39
C ASN A 110 17.33 -7.06 13.75
N ASN A 111 16.98 -5.93 13.13
CA ASN A 111 17.56 -4.63 13.49
C ASN A 111 17.00 -4.07 14.80
N THR A 112 15.72 -4.32 15.11
CA THR A 112 15.10 -3.92 16.38
C THR A 112 15.68 -4.70 17.56
N GLU A 113 15.88 -6.02 17.44
CA GLU A 113 16.50 -6.83 18.49
C GLU A 113 17.97 -6.44 18.75
N ASN A 114 18.72 -6.06 17.72
CA ASN A 114 20.10 -5.58 17.87
C ASN A 114 20.18 -4.19 18.53
N MET A 115 19.22 -3.29 18.31
CA MET A 115 19.17 -1.99 18.99
C MET A 115 18.87 -2.10 20.49
N ASP A 116 17.96 -3.00 20.89
CA ASP A 116 17.60 -3.22 22.31
C ASP A 116 18.77 -3.85 23.10
N SER A 117 19.64 -4.61 22.43
CA SER A 117 20.84 -5.18 23.05
C SER A 117 21.98 -4.15 23.30
N SER A 118 21.90 -2.96 22.71
CA SER A 118 22.94 -1.92 22.81
C SER A 118 22.64 -0.81 23.83
N ALA A 119 21.47 -0.86 24.48
CA ALA A 119 21.02 0.14 25.45
C ALA A 119 21.31 -0.22 26.93
N ASN A 120 22.08 -1.28 27.19
CA ASN A 120 22.45 -1.72 28.54
C ASN A 120 23.98 -1.68 28.75
N ASP A 121 24.58 -0.50 28.68
CA ASP A 121 25.91 -0.25 29.29
C ASP A 121 25.99 1.20 29.81
N ASP A 122 25.02 1.60 30.64
CA ASP A 122 25.27 2.62 31.67
C ASP A 122 25.46 1.85 32.99
N GLY A 123 26.70 1.37 33.17
CA GLY A 123 27.18 0.83 34.42
C GLY A 123 27.16 1.90 35.51
N ASP A 124 26.16 1.78 36.37
CA ASP A 124 26.10 2.31 37.73
C ASP A 124 27.46 2.23 38.44
N VAL A 125 28.01 3.39 38.84
CA VAL A 125 29.08 3.47 39.83
C VAL A 125 28.70 4.51 40.89
N GLY A 126 27.74 4.15 41.74
CA GLY A 126 27.90 4.16 43.20
C GLY A 126 27.95 5.51 43.94
N GLU A 127 26.95 5.71 44.81
CA GLU A 127 26.99 6.63 45.95
C GLU A 127 28.26 6.46 46.81
N TRP A 128 28.96 7.57 47.11
CA TRP A 128 29.33 8.10 48.44
C TRP A 128 29.78 9.56 48.30
#